data_AF-A0A7K2YJN7-F1
#
_entry.id   AF-A0A7K2YJN7-F1
#
_cell.length_a   1.000
_cell.length_b   1.000
_cell.length_c   1.000
_cell.angle_alpha   90.00
_cell.angle_beta   90.00
_cell.angle_gamma   90.00
#
_symmetry.space_group_name_H-M   'P 1'
#
loop_
_entity.id
_entity.type
_entity.pdbx_description
1 polymer ?
#
loop_
_entity_poly.entity_id
_entity_poly.type
_entity_poly.pdbx_seq_one_letter_code
_entity_poly.pdbx_strand_id
1 'polypeptide(L)'
;TDPTPHQDPLAAPRTALRSPGVTVEQALALVRAHPVLAHTARRPGPVGLLHTPAAPVTRAEALEQIEHASVAGVLAPADVFERVRPALVSAQVMATVAREHAYRTGEAPVHDLLRPVVRATLATDPAAWAHLARTLARHPGTLPELLTEASAARATPDASAASTAPCPQPGEIRVPAGVRPCVVFLLRRLDADELTELVPFLDDATTAALLPGNVPPLANVAEAALRSGSPVLLDALARHQHVGQEYGARLRDLGDDALDLALVDNSSGVTTALRREIYAGRRAGRPRVPMHPDLRVRLLEQPEYAAEYESYALSGDPALVDHALPLCKPKRLRRIDLVDILLSVWERADAGVASDILRNHAALFPAPVRTTAEAAFAADDPTPLRELRARWNRRPRSEPALPEYRRPPTDRLSTAPLDTWFSWVVTAVVTGDLDPAEIPRLAHPARHGFGALVSVDSYHWAPSTPRPALAEITRRIGTNPEAWVVFNTLIPDFEGTLFELADLANAAAG
;
A
#
# COMPACT_ATOMS: atom_id res chain seq x y z
N THR A 1 0.24 -35.00 -51.08
CA THR A 1 1.18 -33.89 -51.31
C THR A 1 1.36 -33.20 -49.98
N ASP A 2 2.47 -33.49 -49.30
CA ASP A 2 2.79 -32.88 -48.00
C ASP A 2 2.98 -31.37 -48.17
N PRO A 3 2.36 -30.53 -47.32
CA PRO A 3 2.64 -29.11 -47.33
C PRO A 3 4.05 -28.89 -46.77
N THR A 4 4.96 -28.39 -47.60
CA THR A 4 6.27 -27.93 -47.16
C THR A 4 6.07 -26.87 -46.06
N PRO A 5 6.73 -27.01 -44.89
CA PRO A 5 6.58 -26.06 -43.81
C PRO A 5 7.06 -24.69 -44.29
N HIS A 6 6.18 -23.68 -44.23
CA HIS A 6 6.54 -22.29 -44.50
C HIS A 6 7.59 -21.86 -43.47
N GLN A 7 8.86 -21.81 -43.89
CA GLN A 7 9.94 -21.26 -43.08
C GLN A 7 9.72 -19.75 -42.96
N ASP A 8 9.62 -19.25 -41.72
CA ASP A 8 9.53 -17.83 -41.43
C ASP A 8 10.83 -17.15 -41.90
N PRO A 9 10.79 -16.29 -42.94
CA PRO A 9 11.98 -15.65 -43.48
C PRO A 9 12.67 -14.72 -42.47
N LEU A 10 12.05 -14.45 -41.32
CA LEU A 10 12.59 -13.61 -40.25
C LEU A 10 13.26 -14.41 -39.12
N ALA A 11 13.19 -15.74 -39.12
CA ALA A 11 13.73 -16.57 -38.04
C ALA A 11 15.27 -16.42 -37.88
N ALA A 12 16.00 -16.51 -38.99
CA ALA A 12 17.45 -16.37 -38.99
C ALA A 12 17.93 -14.97 -38.55
N PRO A 13 17.40 -13.86 -39.09
CA PRO A 13 17.90 -12.55 -38.69
C PRO A 13 17.38 -12.08 -37.31
N ARG A 14 16.25 -12.60 -36.79
CA ARG A 14 15.89 -12.44 -35.36
C ARG A 14 16.85 -13.15 -34.42
N THR A 15 17.29 -14.35 -34.80
CA THR A 15 18.29 -15.11 -34.04
C THR A 15 19.61 -14.35 -34.02
N ALA A 16 20.03 -13.81 -35.17
CA ALA A 16 21.23 -12.99 -35.27
C ALA A 16 21.18 -11.74 -34.37
N LEU A 17 20.06 -11.00 -34.33
CA LEU A 17 19.87 -9.82 -33.49
C LEU A 17 19.92 -10.10 -31.97
N ARG A 18 19.66 -11.34 -31.55
CA ARG A 18 19.66 -11.77 -30.14
C ARG A 18 20.96 -12.43 -29.70
N SER A 19 21.90 -12.64 -30.62
CA SER A 19 23.18 -13.28 -30.32
C SER A 19 24.09 -12.35 -29.51
N PRO A 20 24.76 -12.86 -28.46
CA PRO A 20 25.77 -12.09 -27.71
C PRO A 20 26.89 -11.61 -28.64
N GLY A 21 27.28 -10.33 -28.51
CA GLY A 21 28.39 -9.75 -29.28
C GLY A 21 27.99 -9.02 -30.58
N VAL A 22 26.69 -8.89 -30.89
CA VAL A 22 26.24 -8.02 -31.99
C VAL A 22 26.59 -6.57 -31.69
N THR A 23 27.34 -5.95 -32.60
CA THR A 23 27.69 -4.52 -32.50
C THR A 23 26.54 -3.63 -32.98
N VAL A 24 26.57 -2.35 -32.60
CA VAL A 24 25.54 -1.37 -33.00
C VAL A 24 25.47 -1.22 -34.52
N GLU A 25 26.60 -1.19 -35.23
CA GLU A 25 26.61 -1.17 -36.70
C GLU A 25 25.98 -2.44 -37.32
N GLN A 26 26.22 -3.62 -36.73
CA GLN A 26 25.66 -4.89 -37.22
C GLN A 26 24.15 -4.98 -37.00
N ALA A 27 23.67 -4.53 -35.83
CA ALA A 27 22.25 -4.40 -35.56
C ALA A 27 21.57 -3.42 -36.55
N LEU A 28 22.20 -2.27 -36.82
CA LEU A 28 21.69 -1.29 -37.79
C LEU A 28 21.67 -1.83 -39.23
N ALA A 29 22.68 -2.60 -39.62
CA ALA A 29 22.73 -3.24 -40.94
C ALA A 29 21.62 -4.29 -41.11
N LEU A 30 21.37 -5.14 -40.10
CA LEU A 30 20.28 -6.12 -40.09
C LEU A 30 18.90 -5.47 -40.15
N VAL A 31 18.73 -4.36 -39.42
CA VAL A 31 17.50 -3.55 -39.38
C VAL A 31 17.23 -2.86 -40.72
N ARG A 32 18.27 -2.39 -41.43
CA ARG A 32 18.14 -1.82 -42.79
C ARG A 32 17.85 -2.87 -43.86
N ALA A 33 18.50 -4.03 -43.77
CA ALA A 33 18.33 -5.13 -44.73
C ALA A 33 16.96 -5.81 -44.62
N HIS A 34 16.37 -5.80 -43.43
CA HIS A 34 15.05 -6.34 -43.17
C HIS A 34 14.19 -5.31 -42.44
N PRO A 35 13.53 -4.38 -43.15
CA PRO A 35 12.73 -3.32 -42.53
C PRO A 35 11.62 -3.84 -41.62
N VAL A 36 11.17 -5.09 -41.80
CA VAL A 36 10.21 -5.78 -40.90
C VAL A 36 10.85 -6.17 -39.56
N LEU A 37 12.17 -6.38 -39.50
CA LEU A 37 12.91 -6.46 -38.24
C LEU A 37 13.03 -5.10 -37.57
N ALA A 38 13.14 -4.01 -38.31
CA ALA A 38 12.93 -2.68 -37.74
C ALA A 38 11.50 -2.55 -37.18
N HIS A 39 10.50 -3.14 -37.83
CA HIS A 39 9.09 -3.13 -37.42
C HIS A 39 8.72 -4.13 -36.28
N THR A 40 9.62 -5.08 -35.96
CA THR A 40 9.42 -6.06 -34.89
C THR A 40 10.41 -5.89 -33.73
N ALA A 41 11.64 -5.42 -33.99
CA ALA A 41 12.60 -4.94 -32.99
C ALA A 41 12.28 -3.51 -32.53
N ARG A 42 11.67 -2.69 -33.39
CA ARG A 42 10.81 -1.58 -32.98
C ARG A 42 9.36 -2.04 -33.15
N ARG A 43 8.70 -2.56 -32.12
CA ARG A 43 7.25 -2.34 -32.00
C ARG A 43 7.00 -0.99 -31.31
N PRO A 44 7.11 0.14 -32.05
CA PRO A 44 6.04 1.07 -32.24
C PRO A 44 5.25 0.57 -33.46
N GLY A 45 4.36 -0.37 -33.21
CA GLY A 45 3.07 -0.39 -33.86
C GLY A 45 2.06 -0.27 -32.73
N PRO A 46 1.03 0.58 -32.77
CA PRO A 46 0.71 1.66 -33.70
C PRO A 46 0.31 2.90 -32.90
N VAL A 47 1.27 3.70 -32.46
CA VAL A 47 0.96 5.01 -31.85
C VAL A 47 0.13 5.87 -32.85
N GLY A 48 0.40 5.73 -34.17
CA GLY A 48 -0.45 6.29 -35.23
C GLY A 48 -1.88 5.73 -35.34
N LEU A 49 -2.17 4.50 -34.87
CA LEU A 49 -3.56 4.01 -34.78
C LEU A 49 -4.27 4.58 -33.53
N LEU A 50 -3.55 4.87 -32.44
CA LEU A 50 -4.12 5.62 -31.30
C LEU A 50 -4.37 7.10 -31.62
N HIS A 51 -3.75 7.62 -32.68
CA HIS A 51 -3.94 9.00 -33.15
C HIS A 51 -4.96 9.13 -34.28
N THR A 52 -5.46 8.03 -34.85
CA THR A 52 -6.46 8.08 -35.93
C THR A 52 -7.87 7.85 -35.37
N PRO A 53 -8.83 8.78 -35.60
CA PRO A 53 -10.21 8.66 -35.10
C PRO A 53 -10.97 7.39 -35.51
N ALA A 54 -10.41 6.61 -36.45
CA ALA A 54 -11.07 5.49 -37.13
C ALA A 54 -10.40 4.12 -36.89
N ALA A 55 -9.39 4.02 -36.01
CA ALA A 55 -8.69 2.76 -35.79
C ALA A 55 -9.57 1.72 -35.06
N PRO A 56 -9.81 0.53 -35.63
CA PRO A 56 -10.64 -0.51 -35.03
C PRO A 56 -9.81 -1.40 -34.09
N VAL A 57 -9.07 -0.78 -33.17
CA VAL A 57 -8.36 -1.52 -32.12
C VAL A 57 -9.35 -1.68 -30.97
N THR A 58 -9.59 -2.92 -30.53
CA THR A 58 -10.43 -3.10 -29.34
C THR A 58 -9.74 -2.46 -28.14
N ARG A 59 -10.51 -1.92 -27.19
CA ARG A 59 -9.97 -1.28 -25.97
C ARG A 59 -8.92 -2.14 -25.25
N ALA A 60 -9.10 -3.47 -25.26
CA ALA A 60 -8.18 -4.42 -24.64
C ALA A 60 -6.83 -4.48 -25.38
N GLU A 61 -6.84 -4.61 -26.71
CA GLU A 61 -5.62 -4.64 -27.52
C GLU A 61 -4.83 -3.33 -27.45
N ALA A 62 -5.52 -2.19 -27.40
CA ALA A 62 -4.88 -0.88 -27.22
C ALA A 62 -4.16 -0.78 -25.87
N LEU A 63 -4.81 -1.25 -24.80
CA LEU A 63 -4.21 -1.26 -23.46
C LEU A 63 -3.01 -2.21 -23.38
N GLU A 64 -3.10 -3.42 -23.94
CA GLU A 64 -2.00 -4.40 -23.95
C GLU A 64 -0.78 -3.88 -24.73
N GLN A 65 -0.99 -3.25 -25.89
CA GLN A 65 0.10 -2.68 -26.69
C GLN A 65 0.78 -1.51 -25.99
N ILE A 66 -0.02 -0.65 -25.33
CA ILE A 66 0.53 0.49 -24.60
C ILE A 66 1.28 0.03 -23.36
N GLU A 67 0.77 -0.98 -22.63
CA GLU A 67 1.47 -1.56 -21.49
C GLU A 67 2.89 -1.99 -21.90
N HIS A 68 3.01 -2.78 -22.97
CA HIS A 68 4.32 -3.20 -23.48
C HIS A 68 5.19 -2.04 -23.96
N ALA A 69 4.61 -1.02 -24.62
CA ALA A 69 5.36 0.13 -25.12
C ALA A 69 5.85 1.04 -23.98
N SER A 70 5.03 1.26 -22.95
CA SER A 70 5.41 2.00 -21.74
C SER A 70 6.48 1.25 -20.95
N VAL A 71 6.33 -0.06 -20.76
CA VAL A 71 7.34 -0.92 -20.14
C VAL A 71 8.68 -0.87 -20.88
N ALA A 72 8.65 -0.83 -22.22
CA ALA A 72 9.84 -0.74 -23.04
C ALA A 72 10.45 0.68 -23.11
N GLY A 73 9.86 1.67 -22.43
CA GLY A 73 10.28 3.08 -22.49
C GLY A 73 10.05 3.73 -23.85
N VAL A 74 9.26 3.11 -24.73
CA VAL A 74 8.96 3.59 -26.08
C VAL A 74 7.87 4.66 -26.06
N LEU A 75 6.99 4.63 -25.05
CA LEU A 75 5.90 5.59 -24.90
C LEU A 75 6.03 6.35 -23.58
N ALA A 76 6.38 7.63 -23.67
CA ALA A 76 6.47 8.50 -22.50
C ALA A 76 5.06 8.86 -21.99
N PRO A 77 4.83 8.92 -20.65
CA PRO A 77 3.55 9.37 -20.11
C PRO A 77 3.09 10.75 -20.61
N ALA A 78 4.03 11.65 -20.89
CA ALA A 78 3.75 12.97 -21.47
C ALA A 78 3.11 12.86 -22.87
N ASP A 79 3.61 11.97 -23.73
CA ASP A 79 3.03 11.76 -25.06
C ASP A 79 1.62 11.18 -24.97
N VAL A 80 1.37 10.26 -24.03
CA VAL A 80 0.01 9.73 -23.78
C VAL A 80 -0.94 10.85 -23.36
N PHE A 81 -0.50 11.67 -22.42
CA PHE A 81 -1.28 12.77 -21.90
C PHE A 81 -1.62 13.81 -22.98
N GLU A 82 -0.62 14.21 -23.76
CA GLU A 82 -0.77 15.30 -24.75
C GLU A 82 -1.43 14.87 -26.05
N ARG A 83 -1.31 13.60 -26.48
CA ARG A 83 -1.60 13.22 -27.87
C ARG A 83 -2.63 12.11 -28.03
N VAL A 84 -2.88 11.29 -27.01
CA VAL A 84 -3.84 10.17 -27.13
C VAL A 84 -5.27 10.72 -27.10
N ARG A 85 -6.08 10.22 -28.04
CA ARG A 85 -7.50 10.55 -28.20
C ARG A 85 -8.32 9.25 -28.29
N PRO A 86 -9.57 9.23 -27.81
CA PRO A 86 -10.25 10.27 -27.04
C PRO A 86 -9.70 10.39 -25.60
N ALA A 87 -10.09 11.45 -24.89
CA ALA A 87 -9.62 11.78 -23.54
C ALA A 87 -9.79 10.62 -22.55
N LEU A 88 -10.89 9.86 -22.67
CA LEU A 88 -11.12 8.66 -21.87
C LEU A 88 -10.00 7.62 -22.07
N VAL A 89 -9.57 7.37 -23.30
CA VAL A 89 -8.51 6.40 -23.59
C VAL A 89 -7.20 6.89 -22.99
N SER A 90 -6.86 8.18 -23.15
CA SER A 90 -5.68 8.77 -22.50
C SER A 90 -5.71 8.56 -20.97
N ALA A 91 -6.83 8.87 -20.32
CA ALA A 91 -6.98 8.68 -18.87
C ALA A 91 -6.90 7.20 -18.43
N GLN A 92 -7.49 6.28 -19.18
CA GLN A 92 -7.43 4.83 -18.91
C GLN A 92 -6.02 4.29 -19.05
N VAL A 93 -5.33 4.72 -20.09
CA VAL A 93 -3.94 4.35 -20.34
C VAL A 93 -3.06 4.89 -19.22
N MET A 94 -3.19 6.18 -18.88
CA MET A 94 -2.43 6.78 -17.78
C MET A 94 -2.68 6.09 -16.44
N ALA A 95 -3.94 5.69 -16.16
CA ALA A 95 -4.26 4.91 -14.96
C ALA A 95 -3.63 3.51 -14.97
N THR A 96 -3.58 2.86 -16.13
CA THR A 96 -2.95 1.54 -16.30
C THR A 96 -1.43 1.65 -16.17
N VAL A 97 -0.82 2.60 -16.88
CA VAL A 97 0.60 2.93 -16.81
C VAL A 97 0.98 3.24 -15.38
N ALA A 98 0.23 4.10 -14.68
CA ALA A 98 0.50 4.40 -13.27
C ALA A 98 0.46 3.13 -12.41
N ARG A 99 -0.57 2.28 -12.55
CA ARG A 99 -0.68 1.04 -11.77
C ARG A 99 0.47 0.06 -12.04
N GLU A 100 0.81 -0.19 -13.31
CA GLU A 100 1.87 -1.14 -13.67
C GLU A 100 3.26 -0.58 -13.35
N HIS A 101 3.48 0.72 -13.58
CA HIS A 101 4.71 1.39 -13.16
C HIS A 101 4.83 1.50 -11.65
N ALA A 102 3.73 1.63 -10.88
CA ALA A 102 3.76 1.64 -9.42
C ALA A 102 4.53 0.44 -8.86
N TYR A 103 4.42 -0.73 -9.51
CA TYR A 103 5.13 -1.93 -9.11
C TYR A 103 6.62 -1.98 -9.54
N ARG A 104 7.05 -1.19 -10.53
CA ARG A 104 8.39 -1.31 -11.15
C ARG A 104 9.29 -0.08 -11.11
N THR A 105 8.72 1.11 -11.12
CA THR A 105 9.43 2.40 -11.17
C THR A 105 8.72 3.51 -10.39
N GLY A 106 7.55 3.22 -9.81
CA GLY A 106 6.66 4.17 -9.15
C GLY A 106 5.74 4.94 -10.08
N GLU A 107 4.63 5.44 -9.51
CA GLU A 107 3.71 6.38 -10.15
C GLU A 107 4.28 7.79 -10.27
N ALA A 108 5.45 8.09 -9.68
CA ALA A 108 5.99 9.46 -9.61
C ALA A 108 6.00 10.20 -10.96
N PRO A 109 6.48 9.63 -12.08
CA PRO A 109 6.47 10.36 -13.35
C PRO A 109 5.06 10.74 -13.83
N VAL A 110 4.08 9.88 -13.56
CA VAL A 110 2.67 10.14 -13.91
C VAL A 110 2.05 11.12 -12.91
N HIS A 111 2.37 11.00 -11.62
CA HIS A 111 1.91 11.91 -10.58
C HIS A 111 2.45 13.33 -10.80
N ASP A 112 3.76 13.47 -11.01
CA ASP A 112 4.45 14.74 -11.25
C ASP A 112 3.98 15.43 -12.53
N LEU A 113 3.63 14.63 -13.55
CA LEU A 113 3.03 15.15 -14.79
C LEU A 113 1.60 15.65 -14.57
N LEU A 114 0.74 14.84 -13.94
CA LEU A 114 -0.70 15.13 -13.87
C LEU A 114 -1.07 16.10 -12.75
N ARG A 115 -0.39 16.05 -11.60
CA ARG A 115 -0.78 16.83 -10.42
C ARG A 115 -0.78 18.34 -10.67
N PRO A 116 0.26 18.97 -11.25
CA PRO A 116 0.23 20.41 -11.52
C PRO A 116 -0.94 20.82 -12.41
N VAL A 117 -1.25 20.00 -13.43
CA VAL A 117 -2.35 20.28 -14.36
C VAL A 117 -3.71 20.11 -13.71
N VAL A 118 -3.94 19.01 -12.98
CA VAL A 118 -5.17 18.77 -12.23
C VAL A 118 -5.42 19.88 -11.21
N ARG A 119 -4.38 20.30 -10.48
CA ARG A 119 -4.47 21.38 -9.50
C ARG A 119 -4.76 22.74 -10.14
N ALA A 120 -4.12 23.05 -11.27
CA ALA A 120 -4.32 24.32 -11.96
C ALA A 120 -5.70 24.43 -12.65
N THR A 121 -6.27 23.30 -13.09
CA THR A 121 -7.51 23.27 -13.88
C THR A 121 -8.75 22.93 -13.05
N LEU A 122 -8.70 21.85 -12.26
CA LEU A 122 -9.85 21.36 -11.49
C LEU A 122 -9.81 21.83 -10.03
N ALA A 123 -8.62 21.81 -9.40
CA ALA A 123 -8.44 22.10 -7.98
C ALA A 123 -9.48 21.36 -7.10
N THR A 124 -10.06 22.04 -6.12
CA THR A 124 -11.15 21.56 -5.26
C THR A 124 -12.54 21.99 -5.75
N ASP A 125 -12.69 22.42 -7.01
CA ASP A 125 -13.95 22.94 -7.55
C ASP A 125 -14.94 21.80 -7.91
N PRO A 126 -16.04 21.62 -7.16
CA PRO A 126 -16.98 20.53 -7.41
C PRO A 126 -17.64 20.61 -8.80
N ALA A 127 -17.85 21.81 -9.34
CA ALA A 127 -18.51 21.99 -10.63
C ALA A 127 -17.62 21.53 -11.79
N ALA A 128 -16.31 21.82 -11.72
CA ALA A 128 -15.33 21.34 -12.69
C ALA A 128 -15.22 19.81 -12.69
N TRP A 129 -15.16 19.20 -11.50
CA TRP A 129 -15.16 17.74 -11.35
C TRP A 129 -16.46 17.09 -11.87
N ALA A 130 -17.61 17.69 -11.59
CA ALA A 130 -18.90 17.21 -12.10
C ALA A 130 -19.00 17.34 -13.63
N HIS A 131 -18.47 18.42 -14.21
CA HIS A 131 -18.37 18.57 -15.66
C HIS A 131 -17.50 17.46 -16.26
N LEU A 132 -16.27 17.29 -15.76
CA LEU A 132 -15.34 16.25 -16.19
C LEU A 132 -15.98 14.86 -16.18
N ALA A 133 -16.65 14.48 -15.07
CA ALA A 133 -17.28 13.18 -14.93
C ALA A 133 -18.37 12.92 -15.98
N ARG A 134 -19.11 13.95 -16.41
CA ARG A 134 -20.16 13.84 -17.44
C ARG A 134 -19.59 13.79 -18.86
N THR A 135 -18.54 14.55 -19.14
CA THR A 135 -18.02 14.73 -20.51
C THR A 135 -16.93 13.73 -20.88
N LEU A 136 -16.19 13.18 -19.91
CA LEU A 136 -15.03 12.30 -20.16
C LEU A 136 -15.32 11.14 -21.14
N ALA A 137 -16.49 10.50 -21.05
CA ALA A 137 -16.84 9.37 -21.93
C ALA A 137 -17.04 9.74 -23.40
N ARG A 138 -17.36 11.01 -23.69
CA ARG A 138 -17.79 11.49 -25.02
C ARG A 138 -16.84 12.51 -25.62
N HIS A 139 -15.87 13.01 -24.84
CA HIS A 139 -14.96 14.04 -25.29
C HIS A 139 -13.97 13.51 -26.34
N PRO A 140 -14.03 13.96 -27.60
CA PRO A 140 -13.23 13.40 -28.70
C PRO A 140 -11.77 13.88 -28.68
N GLY A 141 -11.49 14.97 -27.96
CA GLY A 141 -10.16 15.57 -27.82
C GLY A 141 -9.24 14.83 -26.85
N THR A 142 -8.15 15.49 -26.48
CA THR A 142 -7.14 14.99 -25.53
C THR A 142 -7.58 15.22 -24.08
N LEU A 143 -6.86 14.62 -23.13
CA LEU A 143 -7.13 14.84 -21.70
C LEU A 143 -6.87 16.32 -21.27
N PRO A 144 -5.77 16.99 -21.66
CA PRO A 144 -5.57 18.42 -21.40
C PRO A 144 -6.68 19.33 -21.94
N GLU A 145 -7.17 19.04 -23.16
CA GLU A 145 -8.27 19.80 -23.78
C GLU A 145 -9.54 19.68 -22.91
N LEU A 146 -9.87 18.47 -22.46
CA LEU A 146 -11.01 18.22 -21.56
C LEU A 146 -10.85 18.88 -20.19
N LEU A 147 -9.66 18.83 -19.58
CA LEU A 147 -9.40 19.50 -18.30
C LEU A 147 -9.56 21.02 -18.41
N THR A 148 -9.12 21.59 -19.53
CA THR A 148 -9.30 23.01 -19.85
C THR A 148 -10.79 23.35 -20.00
N GLU A 149 -11.55 22.54 -20.74
CA GLU A 149 -13.01 22.71 -20.89
C GLU A 149 -13.74 22.65 -19.54
N ALA A 150 -13.38 21.68 -18.70
CA ALA A 150 -13.93 21.54 -17.36
C ALA A 150 -13.66 22.76 -16.47
N SER A 151 -12.45 23.33 -16.56
CA SER A 151 -12.10 24.58 -15.86
C SER A 151 -12.86 25.80 -16.40
N ALA A 152 -13.14 25.85 -17.71
CA ALA A 152 -13.88 26.95 -18.32
C ALA A 152 -15.37 26.92 -17.97
N ALA A 153 -15.94 25.73 -17.75
CA ALA A 153 -17.32 25.57 -17.30
C ALA A 153 -17.60 26.27 -15.95
N ARG A 154 -16.58 26.44 -15.09
CA ARG A 154 -16.65 27.27 -13.87
C ARG A 154 -16.90 28.75 -14.18
N ALA A 155 -16.23 29.26 -15.19
CA ALA A 155 -16.15 30.69 -15.50
C ALA A 155 -17.35 31.22 -16.27
N THR A 156 -18.38 30.40 -16.48
CA THR A 156 -19.65 30.84 -17.07
C THR A 156 -20.67 31.00 -15.95
N PRO A 157 -20.56 32.05 -15.08
CA PRO A 157 -21.71 32.44 -14.29
C PRO A 157 -22.78 32.81 -15.30
N ASP A 158 -23.96 32.20 -15.18
CA ASP A 158 -25.10 32.49 -16.02
C ASP A 158 -25.46 33.97 -15.78
N ALA A 159 -24.85 34.86 -16.57
CA ALA A 159 -24.68 36.28 -16.26
C ALA A 159 -25.98 37.08 -16.32
N SER A 160 -27.11 36.42 -16.55
CA SER A 160 -28.41 37.03 -16.75
C SER A 160 -29.36 36.92 -15.54
N ALA A 161 -28.93 36.33 -14.42
CA ALA A 161 -29.68 36.43 -13.18
C ALA A 161 -28.74 36.72 -12.02
N ALA A 162 -29.16 37.57 -11.10
CA ALA A 162 -28.54 37.78 -9.79
C ALA A 162 -28.62 36.48 -8.96
N SER A 163 -27.90 35.46 -9.44
CA SER A 163 -28.09 34.07 -9.11
C SER A 163 -27.51 33.83 -7.73
N THR A 164 -28.42 33.65 -6.77
CA THR A 164 -28.28 32.73 -5.64
C THR A 164 -28.01 31.33 -6.16
N ALA A 165 -26.88 31.13 -6.85
CA ALA A 165 -26.47 29.82 -7.32
C ALA A 165 -26.40 28.92 -6.08
N PRO A 166 -27.22 27.86 -6.01
CA PRO A 166 -27.30 27.04 -4.82
C PRO A 166 -25.90 26.52 -4.50
N CYS A 167 -25.49 26.61 -3.23
CA CYS A 167 -24.26 25.98 -2.79
C CYS A 167 -24.25 24.53 -3.29
N PRO A 168 -23.11 24.04 -3.81
CA PRO A 168 -23.02 22.68 -4.32
C PRO A 168 -23.52 21.72 -3.24
N GLN A 169 -24.36 20.78 -3.65
CA GLN A 169 -25.02 19.89 -2.70
C GLN A 169 -24.11 18.69 -2.41
N PRO A 170 -24.14 18.12 -1.19
CA PRO A 170 -23.43 16.87 -0.92
C PRO A 170 -23.83 15.77 -1.93
N GLY A 171 -22.84 15.03 -2.44
CA GLY A 171 -23.04 14.00 -3.47
C GLY A 171 -23.43 14.49 -4.87
N GLU A 172 -23.20 15.77 -5.19
CA GLU A 172 -23.51 16.35 -6.52
C GLU A 172 -22.63 15.78 -7.65
N ILE A 173 -21.38 15.41 -7.35
CA ILE A 173 -20.45 14.83 -8.32
C ILE A 173 -20.81 13.35 -8.51
N ARG A 174 -21.79 13.11 -9.39
CA ARG A 174 -22.19 11.77 -9.83
C ARG A 174 -21.27 11.26 -10.92
N VAL A 175 -20.52 10.20 -10.65
CA VAL A 175 -19.56 9.63 -11.60
C VAL A 175 -20.10 8.34 -12.21
N PRO A 176 -20.36 8.32 -13.54
CA PRO A 176 -20.81 7.11 -14.23
C PRO A 176 -19.82 5.96 -14.07
N ALA A 177 -20.32 4.74 -13.86
CA ALA A 177 -19.49 3.57 -13.60
C ALA A 177 -18.40 3.32 -14.67
N GLY A 178 -18.70 3.61 -15.95
CA GLY A 178 -17.76 3.42 -17.06
C GLY A 178 -16.55 4.35 -17.06
N VAL A 179 -16.62 5.51 -16.38
CA VAL A 179 -15.53 6.48 -16.28
C VAL A 179 -14.96 6.64 -14.87
N ARG A 180 -15.63 6.06 -13.86
CA ARG A 180 -15.22 6.15 -12.45
C ARG A 180 -13.76 5.81 -12.20
N PRO A 181 -13.19 4.72 -12.75
CA PRO A 181 -11.77 4.42 -12.53
C PRO A 181 -10.84 5.55 -12.95
N CYS A 182 -11.16 6.25 -14.04
CA CYS A 182 -10.37 7.37 -14.56
C CYS A 182 -10.54 8.64 -13.71
N VAL A 183 -11.77 8.95 -13.30
CA VAL A 183 -12.03 10.11 -12.43
C VAL A 183 -11.37 9.92 -11.07
N VAL A 184 -11.51 8.73 -10.46
CA VAL A 184 -10.81 8.35 -9.22
C VAL A 184 -9.30 8.44 -9.37
N PHE A 185 -8.76 7.96 -10.49
CA PHE A 185 -7.32 8.06 -10.77
C PHE A 185 -6.81 9.52 -10.78
N LEU A 186 -7.61 10.44 -11.33
CA LEU A 186 -7.31 11.87 -11.33
C LEU A 186 -7.51 12.51 -9.94
N LEU A 187 -8.57 12.15 -9.21
CA LEU A 187 -8.82 12.62 -7.84
C LEU A 187 -7.64 12.31 -6.92
N ARG A 188 -7.04 11.12 -7.06
CA ARG A 188 -5.86 10.70 -6.29
C ARG A 188 -4.60 11.57 -6.51
N ARG A 189 -4.62 12.52 -7.45
CA ARG A 189 -3.52 13.47 -7.68
C ARG A 189 -3.62 14.71 -6.78
N LEU A 190 -4.77 14.95 -6.16
CA LEU A 190 -4.96 15.97 -5.13
C LEU A 190 -4.25 15.56 -3.83
N ASP A 191 -3.82 16.51 -3.01
CA ASP A 191 -3.36 16.18 -1.66
C ASP A 191 -4.50 15.87 -0.68
N ALA A 192 -4.14 15.56 0.56
CA ALA A 192 -5.10 15.18 1.60
C ALA A 192 -6.07 16.32 1.93
N ASP A 193 -5.63 17.58 1.91
CA ASP A 193 -6.48 18.73 2.26
C ASP A 193 -7.45 19.02 1.12
N GLU A 194 -6.95 19.00 -0.12
CA GLU A 194 -7.75 19.15 -1.33
C GLU A 194 -8.80 18.03 -1.46
N LEU A 195 -8.42 16.77 -1.20
CA LEU A 195 -9.37 15.66 -1.16
C LEU A 195 -10.40 15.82 -0.03
N THR A 196 -9.98 16.25 1.16
CA THR A 196 -10.88 16.44 2.30
C THR A 196 -11.98 17.45 1.98
N GLU A 197 -11.66 18.54 1.29
CA GLU A 197 -12.63 19.55 0.83
C GLU A 197 -13.62 18.97 -0.19
N LEU A 198 -13.16 18.08 -1.08
CA LEU A 198 -13.96 17.58 -2.19
C LEU A 198 -14.85 16.37 -1.83
N VAL A 199 -14.43 15.55 -0.86
CA VAL A 199 -15.12 14.31 -0.44
C VAL A 199 -16.63 14.50 -0.19
N PRO A 200 -17.11 15.55 0.50
CA PRO A 200 -18.55 15.77 0.72
C PRO A 200 -19.39 15.86 -0.56
N PHE A 201 -18.79 16.24 -1.69
CA PHE A 201 -19.47 16.41 -2.98
C PHE A 201 -19.45 15.16 -3.84
N LEU A 202 -18.63 14.15 -3.51
CA LEU A 202 -18.53 12.90 -4.26
C LEU A 202 -19.69 11.96 -3.92
N ASP A 203 -20.19 11.20 -4.91
CA ASP A 203 -21.09 10.09 -4.62
C ASP A 203 -20.38 8.97 -3.84
N ASP A 204 -21.15 8.17 -3.08
CA ASP A 204 -20.61 7.10 -2.23
C ASP A 204 -19.77 6.08 -3.01
N ALA A 205 -20.18 5.75 -4.23
CA ALA A 205 -19.48 4.78 -5.07
C ALA A 205 -18.09 5.28 -5.51
N THR A 206 -17.96 6.59 -5.76
CA THR A 206 -16.71 7.25 -6.12
C THR A 206 -15.83 7.44 -4.89
N THR A 207 -16.43 7.83 -3.77
CA THR A 207 -15.76 7.93 -2.47
C THR A 207 -15.13 6.59 -2.08
N ALA A 208 -15.91 5.50 -2.08
CA ALA A 208 -15.38 4.15 -1.80
C ALA A 208 -14.29 3.73 -2.79
N ALA A 209 -14.42 4.09 -4.07
CA ALA A 209 -13.43 3.73 -5.10
C ALA A 209 -12.09 4.48 -4.94
N LEU A 210 -11.99 5.53 -4.12
CA LEU A 210 -10.71 6.17 -3.81
C LEU A 210 -9.71 5.21 -3.15
N LEU A 211 -10.18 4.15 -2.47
CA LEU A 211 -9.36 3.14 -1.79
C LEU A 211 -9.59 1.75 -2.42
N PRO A 212 -8.83 1.37 -3.46
CA PRO A 212 -9.06 0.12 -4.17
C PRO A 212 -8.41 -1.03 -3.39
N GLY A 213 -9.12 -2.13 -3.17
CA GLY A 213 -8.66 -3.17 -2.23
C GLY A 213 -7.36 -3.92 -2.58
N ASN A 214 -6.73 -3.69 -3.74
CA ASN A 214 -5.61 -4.50 -4.26
C ASN A 214 -4.23 -3.82 -4.26
N VAL A 215 -4.12 -2.57 -3.79
CA VAL A 215 -2.84 -1.86 -3.62
C VAL A 215 -2.83 -1.16 -2.27
N PRO A 216 -1.69 -0.92 -1.61
CA PRO A 216 -1.65 -0.12 -0.38
C PRO A 216 -2.41 1.20 -0.49
N PRO A 217 -3.10 1.65 0.56
CA PRO A 217 -3.86 2.89 0.50
C PRO A 217 -2.88 4.06 0.30
N LEU A 218 -3.16 4.91 -0.68
CA LEU A 218 -2.33 6.09 -0.90
C LEU A 218 -2.42 7.00 0.33
N ALA A 219 -1.28 7.49 0.82
CA ALA A 219 -1.22 8.24 2.07
C ALA A 219 -2.13 9.48 2.07
N ASN A 220 -2.17 10.24 0.97
CA ASN A 220 -3.07 11.39 0.82
C ASN A 220 -4.56 11.00 0.92
N VAL A 221 -4.95 9.85 0.39
CA VAL A 221 -6.34 9.37 0.45
C VAL A 221 -6.68 8.86 1.85
N ALA A 222 -5.79 8.11 2.49
CA ALA A 222 -5.97 7.64 3.86
C ALA A 222 -6.05 8.82 4.85
N GLU A 223 -5.21 9.85 4.68
CA GLU A 223 -5.29 11.08 5.45
C GLU A 223 -6.62 11.82 5.22
N ALA A 224 -7.06 11.94 3.96
CA ALA A 224 -8.35 12.55 3.65
C ALA A 224 -9.53 11.78 4.26
N ALA A 225 -9.47 10.44 4.31
CA ALA A 225 -10.45 9.62 5.01
C ALA A 225 -10.58 10.00 6.49
N LEU A 226 -9.44 10.06 7.17
CA LEU A 226 -9.36 10.36 8.60
C LEU A 226 -9.76 11.80 8.92
N ARG A 227 -9.43 12.77 8.05
CA ARG A 227 -9.76 14.19 8.25
C ARG A 227 -11.20 14.53 7.91
N SER A 228 -11.71 14.01 6.80
CA SER A 228 -13.10 14.28 6.36
C SER A 228 -14.15 13.63 7.26
N GLY A 229 -13.79 12.54 7.95
CA GLY A 229 -14.74 11.78 8.76
C GLY A 229 -15.84 11.11 7.94
N SER A 230 -15.69 11.02 6.61
CA SER A 230 -16.70 10.43 5.73
C SER A 230 -16.92 8.95 6.08
N PRO A 231 -18.14 8.53 6.50
CA PRO A 231 -18.39 7.15 6.91
C PRO A 231 -18.07 6.14 5.82
N VAL A 232 -18.36 6.47 4.56
CA VAL A 232 -18.08 5.62 3.40
C VAL A 232 -16.58 5.44 3.19
N LEU A 233 -15.80 6.51 3.33
CA LEU A 233 -14.35 6.46 3.12
C LEU A 233 -13.63 5.78 4.29
N LEU A 234 -14.11 5.99 5.52
CA LEU A 234 -13.60 5.31 6.72
C LEU A 234 -13.90 3.80 6.69
N ASP A 235 -15.12 3.38 6.31
CA ASP A 235 -15.47 1.96 6.13
C ASP A 235 -14.62 1.32 5.02
N ALA A 236 -14.46 2.02 3.88
CA ALA A 236 -13.58 1.56 2.80
C ALA A 236 -12.12 1.40 3.26
N LEU A 237 -11.58 2.33 4.07
CA LEU A 237 -10.24 2.22 4.63
C LEU A 237 -10.14 1.08 5.65
N ALA A 238 -11.13 0.90 6.52
CA ALA A 238 -11.15 -0.16 7.53
C ALA A 238 -11.18 -1.56 6.90
N ARG A 239 -11.89 -1.73 5.77
CA ARG A 239 -11.97 -3.00 5.01
C ARG A 239 -10.81 -3.21 4.04
N HIS A 240 -9.92 -2.25 3.92
CA HIS A 240 -8.86 -2.28 2.93
C HIS A 240 -7.81 -3.36 3.24
N GLN A 241 -7.48 -4.23 2.27
CA GLN A 241 -6.61 -5.40 2.49
C GLN A 241 -5.20 -5.06 3.00
N HIS A 242 -4.78 -3.81 2.80
CA HIS A 242 -3.48 -3.30 3.19
C HIS A 242 -3.57 -2.08 4.12
N VAL A 243 -4.62 -1.97 4.96
CA VAL A 243 -4.78 -0.83 5.88
C VAL A 243 -3.54 -0.61 6.77
N GLY A 244 -2.86 -1.70 7.18
CA GLY A 244 -1.64 -1.60 7.96
C GLY A 244 -1.89 -1.23 9.43
N GLN A 245 -0.85 -1.35 10.26
CA GLN A 245 -0.95 -1.14 11.71
C GLN A 245 -1.21 0.33 12.06
N GLU A 246 -0.56 1.27 11.37
CA GLU A 246 -0.69 2.70 11.65
C GLU A 246 -2.12 3.21 11.41
N TYR A 247 -2.64 3.06 10.19
CA TYR A 247 -4.00 3.52 9.88
C TYR A 247 -5.05 2.70 10.63
N GLY A 248 -4.83 1.39 10.84
CA GLY A 248 -5.72 0.58 11.65
C GLY A 248 -5.82 1.07 13.10
N ALA A 249 -4.70 1.46 13.72
CA ALA A 249 -4.70 2.04 15.07
C ALA A 249 -5.39 3.41 15.10
N ARG A 250 -5.15 4.26 14.10
CA ARG A 250 -5.80 5.57 13.97
C ARG A 250 -7.31 5.44 13.78
N LEU A 251 -7.77 4.50 12.95
CA LEU A 251 -9.20 4.19 12.78
C LEU A 251 -9.85 3.73 14.09
N ARG A 252 -9.22 2.79 14.80
CA ARG A 252 -9.68 2.37 16.14
C ARG A 252 -9.76 3.55 17.12
N ASP A 253 -8.80 4.48 17.07
CA ASP A 253 -8.74 5.62 17.98
C ASP A 253 -9.83 6.68 17.70
N LEU A 254 -10.47 6.67 16.52
CA LEU A 254 -11.70 7.44 16.27
C LEU A 254 -12.82 6.99 17.21
N GLY A 255 -12.86 5.68 17.48
CA GLY A 255 -13.69 5.10 18.50
C GLY A 255 -15.13 4.79 18.11
N ASP A 256 -15.34 4.58 16.81
CA ASP A 256 -16.59 4.18 16.18
C ASP A 256 -16.73 2.65 16.19
N ASP A 257 -17.86 2.15 16.68
CA ASP A 257 -18.12 0.72 16.83
C ASP A 257 -18.28 -0.02 15.49
N ALA A 258 -18.79 0.66 14.45
CA ALA A 258 -18.88 0.09 13.11
C ALA A 258 -17.49 -0.05 12.47
N LEU A 259 -16.56 0.88 12.76
CA LEU A 259 -15.16 0.74 12.33
C LEU A 259 -14.44 -0.38 13.09
N ASP A 260 -14.67 -0.52 14.40
CA ASP A 260 -14.10 -1.63 15.17
C ASP A 260 -14.58 -2.98 14.61
N LEU A 261 -15.86 -3.10 14.24
CA LEU A 261 -16.41 -4.28 13.54
C LEU A 261 -15.72 -4.51 12.18
N ALA A 262 -15.61 -3.48 11.34
CA ALA A 262 -14.98 -3.59 10.02
C ALA A 262 -13.50 -3.97 10.09
N LEU A 263 -12.76 -3.44 11.08
CA LEU A 263 -11.35 -3.80 11.33
C LEU A 263 -11.19 -5.24 11.80
N VAL A 264 -12.11 -5.75 12.63
CA VAL A 264 -12.08 -7.15 13.06
C VAL A 264 -12.35 -8.10 11.88
N ASP A 265 -13.29 -7.74 11.00
CA ASP A 265 -13.64 -8.51 9.80
C ASP A 265 -12.51 -8.52 8.75
N ASN A 266 -11.65 -7.50 8.77
CA ASN A 266 -10.51 -7.39 7.85
C ASN A 266 -9.33 -8.26 8.28
N SER A 267 -9.49 -9.58 8.08
CA SER A 267 -8.47 -10.58 8.42
C SER A 267 -7.14 -10.39 7.69
N SER A 268 -7.16 -9.83 6.47
CA SER A 268 -5.97 -9.60 5.63
C SER A 268 -5.18 -8.35 6.01
N GLY A 269 -5.85 -7.27 6.39
CA GLY A 269 -5.23 -5.95 6.58
C GLY A 269 -4.90 -5.60 8.01
N VAL A 270 -5.52 -6.28 8.98
CA VAL A 270 -5.39 -5.98 10.41
C VAL A 270 -4.61 -7.08 11.13
N THR A 271 -3.62 -6.68 11.93
CA THR A 271 -2.81 -7.61 12.70
C THR A 271 -3.59 -8.21 13.89
N THR A 272 -3.22 -9.41 14.32
CA THR A 272 -3.77 -10.02 15.55
C THR A 272 -3.59 -9.13 16.78
N ALA A 273 -2.49 -8.35 16.83
CA ALA A 273 -2.22 -7.43 17.92
C ALA A 273 -3.25 -6.29 17.97
N LEU A 274 -3.55 -5.67 16.82
CA LEU A 274 -4.56 -4.61 16.74
C LEU A 274 -5.96 -5.15 17.06
N ARG A 275 -6.34 -6.34 16.54
CA ARG A 275 -7.61 -6.99 16.92
C ARG A 275 -7.71 -7.25 18.43
N ARG A 276 -6.63 -7.71 19.07
CA ARG A 276 -6.58 -7.88 20.53
C ARG A 276 -6.80 -6.56 21.27
N GLU A 277 -6.27 -5.45 20.76
CA GLU A 277 -6.48 -4.13 21.36
C GLU A 277 -7.93 -3.67 21.23
N ILE A 278 -8.57 -3.92 20.07
CA ILE A 278 -10.01 -3.70 19.85
C ILE A 278 -10.82 -4.56 20.83
N TYR A 279 -10.53 -5.85 20.96
CA TYR A 279 -11.27 -6.72 21.88
C TYR A 279 -11.14 -6.28 23.33
N ALA A 280 -9.95 -5.83 23.70
CA ALA A 280 -9.70 -5.31 25.02
C ALA A 280 -10.34 -3.94 25.27
N GLY A 281 -10.83 -3.23 24.24
CA GLY A 281 -11.31 -1.86 24.34
C GLY A 281 -10.22 -0.88 24.81
N ARG A 282 -8.95 -1.19 24.51
CA ARG A 282 -7.80 -0.35 24.88
C ARG A 282 -7.54 0.65 23.77
N ARG A 283 -7.58 1.94 24.12
CA ARG A 283 -7.27 3.06 23.23
C ARG A 283 -6.21 3.94 23.89
N ALA A 284 -5.26 4.46 23.12
CA ALA A 284 -4.15 5.23 23.66
C ALA A 284 -4.68 6.48 24.38
N GLY A 285 -4.27 6.69 25.64
CA GLY A 285 -4.66 7.86 26.43
C GLY A 285 -6.15 7.92 26.83
N ARG A 286 -6.94 6.86 26.62
CA ARG A 286 -8.36 6.83 26.96
C ARG A 286 -8.69 5.73 27.98
N PRO A 287 -9.73 5.92 28.82
CA PRO A 287 -10.28 4.85 29.63
C PRO A 287 -10.70 3.67 28.75
N ARG A 288 -10.67 2.47 29.33
CA ARG A 288 -11.10 1.25 28.66
C ARG A 288 -12.60 1.33 28.36
N VAL A 289 -12.99 1.11 27.11
CA VAL A 289 -14.40 1.13 26.69
C VAL A 289 -14.93 -0.31 26.64
N PRO A 290 -16.19 -0.55 27.07
CA PRO A 290 -16.84 -1.84 26.83
C PRO A 290 -16.84 -2.19 25.35
N MET A 291 -16.68 -3.48 25.04
CA MET A 291 -16.79 -3.98 23.67
C MET A 291 -18.24 -3.83 23.19
N HIS A 292 -18.39 -3.34 21.95
CA HIS A 292 -19.68 -3.24 21.29
C HIS A 292 -20.47 -4.56 21.35
N PRO A 293 -21.76 -4.56 21.72
CA PRO A 293 -22.57 -5.78 21.83
C PRO A 293 -22.56 -6.63 20.57
N ASP A 294 -22.68 -6.03 19.38
CA ASP A 294 -22.72 -6.80 18.12
C ASP A 294 -21.39 -7.50 17.84
N LEU A 295 -20.26 -6.85 18.17
CA LEU A 295 -18.95 -7.48 18.03
C LEU A 295 -18.84 -8.67 18.99
N ARG A 296 -19.34 -8.52 20.22
CA ARG A 296 -19.35 -9.61 21.21
C ARG A 296 -20.19 -10.80 20.74
N VAL A 297 -21.40 -10.54 20.25
CA VAL A 297 -22.30 -11.59 19.72
C VAL A 297 -21.64 -12.31 18.55
N ARG A 298 -21.07 -11.58 17.59
CA ARG A 298 -20.36 -12.18 16.45
C ARG A 298 -19.19 -13.06 16.88
N LEU A 299 -18.36 -12.59 17.81
CA LEU A 299 -17.21 -13.35 18.31
C LEU A 299 -17.61 -14.61 19.10
N LEU A 300 -18.79 -14.62 19.72
CA LEU A 300 -19.32 -15.79 20.44
C LEU A 300 -20.00 -16.81 19.50
N GLU A 301 -20.60 -16.36 18.42
CA GLU A 301 -21.45 -17.18 17.55
C GLU A 301 -20.74 -17.68 16.28
N GLN A 302 -19.74 -16.97 15.76
CA GLN A 302 -19.15 -17.25 14.45
C GLN A 302 -17.86 -18.08 14.57
N PRO A 303 -17.80 -19.30 13.98
CA PRO A 303 -16.64 -20.19 14.10
C PRO A 303 -15.42 -19.77 13.27
N GLU A 304 -15.57 -18.87 12.28
CA GLU A 304 -14.47 -18.34 11.45
C GLU A 304 -13.35 -17.66 12.25
N TYR A 305 -13.68 -17.26 13.46
CA TYR A 305 -12.86 -16.60 14.45
C TYR A 305 -12.07 -17.56 15.37
N ALA A 306 -12.22 -18.88 15.19
CA ALA A 306 -11.61 -19.88 16.06
C ALA A 306 -10.07 -19.84 16.11
N ALA A 307 -9.42 -19.27 15.10
CA ALA A 307 -7.96 -19.08 15.11
C ALA A 307 -7.49 -18.07 16.17
N GLU A 308 -8.39 -17.28 16.75
CA GLU A 308 -8.10 -16.12 17.60
C GLU A 308 -8.57 -16.27 19.05
N TYR A 309 -8.94 -17.48 19.49
CA TYR A 309 -9.40 -17.70 20.87
C TYR A 309 -8.45 -17.16 21.95
N GLU A 310 -7.14 -17.15 21.70
CA GLU A 310 -6.16 -16.50 22.61
C GLU A 310 -6.39 -15.00 22.76
N SER A 311 -6.69 -14.30 21.66
CA SER A 311 -7.01 -12.87 21.69
C SER A 311 -8.32 -12.61 22.42
N TYR A 312 -9.30 -13.53 22.34
CA TYR A 312 -10.59 -13.42 23.03
C TYR A 312 -10.44 -13.64 24.52
N ALA A 313 -9.65 -14.64 24.92
CA ALA A 313 -9.31 -14.87 26.31
C ALA A 313 -8.59 -13.64 26.92
N LEU A 314 -7.79 -12.92 26.14
CA LEU A 314 -7.08 -11.70 26.58
C LEU A 314 -7.89 -10.40 26.44
N SER A 315 -9.16 -10.48 26.02
CA SER A 315 -10.06 -9.32 25.87
C SER A 315 -10.48 -8.74 27.22
N GLY A 316 -10.46 -9.54 28.30
CA GLY A 316 -11.02 -9.22 29.61
C GLY A 316 -12.55 -9.08 29.64
N ASP A 317 -13.24 -9.36 28.52
CA ASP A 317 -14.70 -9.45 28.52
C ASP A 317 -15.14 -10.81 29.09
N PRO A 318 -15.88 -10.86 30.22
CA PRO A 318 -16.14 -12.12 30.91
C PRO A 318 -16.77 -13.21 30.03
N ALA A 319 -17.70 -12.85 29.15
CA ALA A 319 -18.39 -13.80 28.28
C ALA A 319 -17.43 -14.39 27.23
N LEU A 320 -16.59 -13.55 26.62
CA LEU A 320 -15.58 -14.02 25.67
C LEU A 320 -14.47 -14.83 26.34
N VAL A 321 -14.06 -14.45 27.55
CA VAL A 321 -13.07 -15.23 28.30
C VAL A 321 -13.61 -16.60 28.64
N ASP A 322 -14.82 -16.68 29.20
CA ASP A 322 -15.47 -17.95 29.56
C ASP A 322 -15.62 -18.88 28.35
N HIS A 323 -16.03 -18.31 27.20
CA HIS A 323 -16.18 -19.04 25.94
C HIS A 323 -14.84 -19.51 25.34
N ALA A 324 -13.85 -18.62 25.25
CA ALA A 324 -12.64 -18.88 24.46
C ALA A 324 -11.53 -19.61 25.24
N LEU A 325 -11.45 -19.42 26.55
CA LEU A 325 -10.41 -20.03 27.39
C LEU A 325 -10.33 -21.57 27.26
N PRO A 326 -11.43 -22.35 27.30
CA PRO A 326 -11.38 -23.80 27.10
C PRO A 326 -11.03 -24.24 25.67
N LEU A 327 -11.20 -23.34 24.69
CA LEU A 327 -10.90 -23.58 23.28
C LEU A 327 -9.44 -23.21 22.93
N CYS A 328 -8.72 -22.54 23.84
CA CYS A 328 -7.32 -22.24 23.66
C CYS A 328 -6.47 -23.52 23.69
N LYS A 329 -5.54 -23.67 22.75
CA LYS A 329 -4.60 -24.80 22.78
C LYS A 329 -3.73 -24.72 24.05
N PRO A 330 -3.63 -25.76 24.90
CA PRO A 330 -2.91 -25.70 26.17
C PRO A 330 -1.44 -25.26 26.09
N LYS A 331 -0.79 -25.49 24.93
CA LYS A 331 0.61 -25.10 24.70
C LYS A 331 0.81 -23.63 24.32
N ARG A 332 -0.28 -22.88 24.09
CA ARG A 332 -0.19 -21.50 23.59
C ARG A 332 -0.36 -20.45 24.69
N LEU A 333 -1.15 -20.74 25.73
CA LEU A 333 -1.26 -19.87 26.89
C LEU A 333 -0.12 -20.16 27.88
N ARG A 334 0.76 -19.18 28.08
CA ARG A 334 1.80 -19.27 29.12
C ARG A 334 1.22 -18.84 30.46
N ARG A 335 1.96 -19.12 31.54
CA ARG A 335 1.64 -18.62 32.89
C ARG A 335 1.36 -17.10 32.91
N ILE A 336 2.10 -16.34 32.10
CA ILE A 336 1.95 -14.88 31.97
C ILE A 336 0.61 -14.47 31.40
N ASP A 337 0.14 -15.20 30.39
CA ASP A 337 -1.10 -14.90 29.69
C ASP A 337 -2.29 -15.23 30.61
N LEU A 338 -2.26 -16.36 31.33
CA LEU A 338 -3.30 -16.73 32.30
C LEU A 338 -3.49 -15.69 33.42
N VAL A 339 -2.40 -15.11 33.94
CA VAL A 339 -2.50 -14.03 34.94
C VAL A 339 -3.05 -12.75 34.29
N ASP A 340 -2.62 -12.42 33.06
CA ASP A 340 -3.12 -11.23 32.35
C ASP A 340 -4.62 -11.34 32.03
N ILE A 341 -5.12 -12.54 31.75
CA ILE A 341 -6.56 -12.82 31.56
C ILE A 341 -7.34 -12.45 32.83
N LEU A 342 -6.96 -13.02 33.98
CA LEU A 342 -7.64 -12.80 35.26
C LEU A 342 -7.61 -11.31 35.68
N LEU A 343 -6.45 -10.67 35.52
CA LEU A 343 -6.31 -9.23 35.81
C LEU A 343 -7.15 -8.39 34.83
N SER A 344 -7.20 -8.76 33.55
CA SER A 344 -7.98 -8.04 32.55
C SER A 344 -9.49 -8.16 32.77
N VAL A 345 -9.97 -9.30 33.28
CA VAL A 345 -11.38 -9.50 33.70
C VAL A 345 -11.68 -8.67 34.94
N TRP A 346 -10.82 -8.72 35.96
CA TRP A 346 -10.97 -7.90 37.17
C TRP A 346 -11.01 -6.40 36.87
N GLU A 347 -10.10 -5.91 36.01
CA GLU A 347 -10.05 -4.50 35.61
C GLU A 347 -11.29 -4.02 34.85
N ARG A 348 -12.06 -4.94 34.25
CA ARG A 348 -13.20 -4.62 33.38
C ARG A 348 -14.55 -4.90 34.03
N ALA A 349 -14.61 -5.89 34.91
CA ALA A 349 -15.77 -6.24 35.71
C ALA A 349 -15.40 -6.04 37.18
N ASP A 350 -15.18 -7.12 37.92
CA ASP A 350 -14.80 -7.08 39.34
C ASP A 350 -14.07 -8.38 39.75
N ALA A 351 -13.68 -8.45 41.03
CA ALA A 351 -12.96 -9.59 41.58
C ALA A 351 -13.82 -10.85 41.69
N GLY A 352 -15.13 -10.70 41.88
CA GLY A 352 -16.09 -11.81 41.94
C GLY A 352 -16.18 -12.52 40.59
N VAL A 353 -16.38 -11.75 39.51
CA VAL A 353 -16.43 -12.28 38.14
C VAL A 353 -15.11 -12.94 37.75
N ALA A 354 -13.97 -12.33 38.10
CA ALA A 354 -12.65 -12.94 37.82
C ALA A 354 -12.42 -14.24 38.62
N SER A 355 -12.90 -14.30 39.87
CA SER A 355 -12.88 -15.50 40.71
C SER A 355 -13.76 -16.61 40.15
N ASP A 356 -14.92 -16.27 39.59
CA ASP A 356 -15.82 -17.24 38.96
C ASP A 356 -15.19 -17.84 37.70
N ILE A 357 -14.55 -17.03 36.84
CA ILE A 357 -13.77 -17.52 35.69
C ILE A 357 -12.66 -18.48 36.14
N LEU A 358 -11.91 -18.11 37.18
CA LEU A 358 -10.85 -18.96 37.73
C LEU A 358 -11.40 -20.31 38.23
N ARG A 359 -12.56 -20.31 38.87
CA ARG A 359 -13.22 -21.51 39.42
C ARG A 359 -13.76 -22.41 38.31
N ASN A 360 -14.49 -21.83 37.36
CA ASN A 360 -15.10 -22.57 36.24
C ASN A 360 -14.03 -23.27 35.38
N HIS A 361 -12.86 -22.63 35.24
CA HIS A 361 -11.77 -23.10 34.38
C HIS A 361 -10.54 -23.56 35.18
N ALA A 362 -10.70 -23.95 36.44
CA ALA A 362 -9.58 -24.24 37.36
C ALA A 362 -8.58 -25.27 36.81
N ALA A 363 -9.01 -26.21 35.97
CA ALA A 363 -8.14 -27.20 35.34
C ALA A 363 -7.10 -26.60 34.36
N LEU A 364 -7.38 -25.41 33.80
CA LEU A 364 -6.51 -24.73 32.83
C LEU A 364 -5.45 -23.86 33.51
N PHE A 365 -5.61 -23.55 34.80
CA PHE A 365 -4.68 -22.71 35.55
C PHE A 365 -3.69 -23.55 36.38
N PRO A 366 -2.37 -23.37 36.19
CA PRO A 366 -1.38 -24.00 37.05
C PRO A 366 -1.59 -23.61 38.52
N ALA A 367 -1.40 -24.56 39.44
CA ALA A 367 -1.61 -24.33 40.88
C ALA A 367 -0.94 -23.05 41.42
N PRO A 368 0.31 -22.69 41.04
CA PRO A 368 0.91 -21.43 41.49
C PRO A 368 0.18 -20.16 41.03
N VAL A 369 -0.51 -20.20 39.88
CA VAL A 369 -1.35 -19.08 39.41
C VAL A 369 -2.64 -19.03 40.22
N ARG A 370 -3.32 -20.18 40.39
CA ARG A 370 -4.57 -20.26 41.16
C ARG A 370 -4.39 -19.75 42.58
N THR A 371 -3.43 -20.29 43.32
CA THR A 371 -3.18 -19.89 44.71
C THR A 371 -2.88 -18.39 44.84
N THR A 372 -2.10 -17.84 43.90
CA THR A 372 -1.79 -16.39 43.91
C THR A 372 -3.02 -15.55 43.62
N ALA A 373 -3.84 -15.95 42.64
CA ALA A 373 -5.03 -15.22 42.24
C ALA A 373 -6.16 -15.33 43.28
N GLU A 374 -6.40 -16.52 43.83
CA GLU A 374 -7.36 -16.77 44.91
C GLU A 374 -7.04 -15.91 46.15
N ALA A 375 -5.77 -15.88 46.57
CA ALA A 375 -5.34 -15.02 47.67
C ALA A 375 -5.57 -13.53 47.38
N ALA A 376 -5.35 -13.10 46.13
CA ALA A 376 -5.57 -11.71 45.74
C ALA A 376 -7.06 -11.34 45.62
N PHE A 377 -7.92 -12.26 45.20
CA PHE A 377 -9.37 -12.06 45.11
C PHE A 377 -10.09 -12.16 46.46
N ALA A 378 -9.52 -12.88 47.43
CA ALA A 378 -10.07 -13.01 48.78
C ALA A 378 -9.76 -11.81 49.70
N ALA A 379 -8.90 -10.89 49.27
CA ALA A 379 -8.58 -9.69 50.04
C ALA A 379 -9.73 -8.69 50.00
N ASP A 380 -10.05 -8.08 51.14
CA ASP A 380 -11.11 -7.05 51.25
C ASP A 380 -10.78 -5.77 50.48
N ASP A 381 -9.49 -5.52 50.22
CA ASP A 381 -9.01 -4.35 49.48
C ASP A 381 -8.30 -4.77 48.17
N PRO A 382 -8.36 -3.95 47.11
CA PRO A 382 -7.80 -4.29 45.79
C PRO A 382 -6.27 -4.14 45.69
N THR A 383 -5.56 -3.85 46.78
CA THR A 383 -4.09 -3.64 46.76
C THR A 383 -3.34 -4.87 46.27
N PRO A 384 -3.64 -6.11 46.70
CA PRO A 384 -2.96 -7.30 46.18
C PRO A 384 -3.11 -7.47 44.67
N LEU A 385 -4.26 -7.10 44.10
CA LEU A 385 -4.50 -7.13 42.65
C LEU A 385 -3.70 -6.04 41.92
N ARG A 386 -3.63 -4.83 42.49
CA ARG A 386 -2.79 -3.75 41.95
C ARG A 386 -1.30 -4.08 42.03
N GLU A 387 -0.84 -4.69 43.12
CA GLU A 387 0.54 -5.15 43.29
C GLU A 387 0.86 -6.29 42.33
N LEU A 388 -0.06 -7.25 42.17
CA LEU A 388 0.05 -8.30 41.17
C LEU A 388 0.18 -7.71 39.76
N ARG A 389 -0.66 -6.74 39.41
CA ARG A 389 -0.60 -6.01 38.14
C ARG A 389 0.70 -5.24 37.97
N ALA A 390 1.15 -4.51 38.98
CA ALA A 390 2.41 -3.77 38.96
C ALA A 390 3.62 -4.71 38.79
N ARG A 391 3.64 -5.84 39.51
CA ARG A 391 4.66 -6.88 39.38
C ARG A 391 4.68 -7.49 37.98
N TRP A 392 3.51 -7.63 37.35
CA TRP A 392 3.38 -8.19 36.00
C TRP A 392 3.67 -7.19 34.88
N ASN A 393 3.36 -5.90 35.10
CA ASN A 393 3.67 -4.81 34.16
C ASN A 393 5.16 -4.43 34.14
N ARG A 394 5.92 -4.78 35.19
CA ARG A 394 7.33 -4.34 35.40
C ARG A 394 8.37 -4.94 34.45
N ARG A 395 7.98 -5.71 33.45
CA ARG A 395 8.86 -6.02 32.33
C ARG A 395 8.07 -5.81 31.04
N PRO A 396 8.44 -4.85 30.16
CA PRO A 396 8.28 -5.11 28.74
C PRO A 396 8.84 -6.51 28.57
N ARG A 397 8.04 -7.42 28.00
CA ARG A 397 8.46 -8.78 27.71
C ARG A 397 9.95 -8.73 27.37
N SER A 398 10.79 -9.50 28.05
CA SER A 398 11.94 -10.03 27.32
C SER A 398 11.28 -10.87 26.24
N GLU A 399 10.95 -10.23 25.12
CA GLU A 399 10.27 -10.89 24.02
C GLU A 399 11.12 -12.12 23.74
N PRO A 400 10.51 -13.30 23.56
CA PRO A 400 11.27 -14.42 23.00
C PRO A 400 12.05 -13.85 21.81
N ALA A 401 13.36 -14.15 21.73
CA ALA A 401 14.29 -13.51 20.79
C ALA A 401 13.53 -13.12 19.54
N LEU A 402 13.37 -11.81 19.32
CA LEU A 402 12.42 -11.27 18.36
C LEU A 402 12.55 -12.11 17.10
N PRO A 403 11.49 -12.85 16.70
CA PRO A 403 11.58 -13.62 15.47
C PRO A 403 11.99 -12.62 14.40
N GLU A 404 12.90 -13.02 13.51
CA GLU A 404 13.76 -12.12 12.74
C GLU A 404 13.02 -10.90 12.13
N TYR A 405 11.78 -11.12 11.69
CA TYR A 405 10.87 -10.10 11.15
C TYR A 405 10.42 -8.99 12.12
N ARG A 406 10.69 -9.09 13.43
CA ARG A 406 10.37 -8.09 14.46
C ARG A 406 11.59 -7.31 14.96
N ARG A 407 12.81 -7.71 14.58
CA ARG A 407 13.99 -6.90 14.92
C ARG A 407 13.88 -5.53 14.25
N PRO A 408 14.46 -4.46 14.83
CA PRO A 408 14.57 -3.18 14.14
C PRO A 408 15.10 -3.40 12.72
N PRO A 409 14.50 -2.79 11.69
CA PRO A 409 14.90 -3.03 10.30
C PRO A 409 16.41 -2.90 10.06
N THR A 410 17.05 -1.91 10.67
CA THR A 410 18.51 -1.68 10.64
C THR A 410 19.31 -2.86 11.21
N ASP A 411 18.88 -3.40 12.35
CA ASP A 411 19.53 -4.57 12.97
C ASP A 411 19.36 -5.81 12.12
N ARG A 412 18.17 -6.00 11.53
CA ARG A 412 17.92 -7.12 10.63
C ARG A 412 18.80 -7.03 9.38
N LEU A 413 18.87 -5.84 8.79
CA LEU A 413 19.63 -5.57 7.57
C LEU A 413 21.13 -5.80 7.73
N SER A 414 21.66 -5.55 8.94
CA SER A 414 23.09 -5.73 9.26
C SER A 414 23.47 -7.13 9.75
N THR A 415 22.50 -7.94 10.20
CA THR A 415 22.78 -9.24 10.83
C THR A 415 22.39 -10.44 9.97
N ALA A 416 21.56 -10.24 8.95
CA ALA A 416 21.12 -11.30 8.05
C ALA A 416 21.34 -10.89 6.59
N PRO A 417 21.90 -11.79 5.75
CA PRO A 417 21.96 -11.52 4.33
C PRO A 417 20.55 -11.36 3.79
N LEU A 418 20.34 -10.34 2.97
CA LEU A 418 19.13 -10.19 2.20
C LEU A 418 19.01 -11.36 1.24
N ASP A 419 17.85 -11.99 1.24
CA ASP A 419 17.47 -12.93 0.19
C ASP A 419 16.89 -12.18 -1.02
N THR A 420 16.44 -12.93 -2.02
CA THR A 420 15.76 -12.37 -3.20
C THR A 420 14.45 -11.64 -2.88
N TRP A 421 13.90 -11.77 -1.67
CA TRP A 421 12.57 -11.29 -1.29
C TRP A 421 12.67 -10.16 -0.25
N PHE A 422 13.13 -8.99 -0.69
CA PHE A 422 13.29 -7.77 0.13
C PHE A 422 12.01 -6.93 0.31
N SER A 423 10.82 -7.54 0.25
CA SER A 423 9.54 -6.82 0.45
C SER A 423 9.44 -6.14 1.81
N TRP A 424 10.02 -6.74 2.85
CA TRP A 424 10.05 -6.16 4.19
C TRP A 424 10.92 -4.89 4.28
N VAL A 425 12.00 -4.81 3.50
CA VAL A 425 12.87 -3.61 3.44
C VAL A 425 12.08 -2.45 2.85
N VAL A 426 11.36 -2.72 1.76
CA VAL A 426 10.46 -1.74 1.14
C VAL A 426 9.42 -1.25 2.14
N THR A 427 8.74 -2.17 2.83
CA THR A 427 7.75 -1.80 3.86
C THR A 427 8.37 -0.95 4.96
N ALA A 428 9.55 -1.32 5.46
CA ALA A 428 10.23 -0.57 6.53
C ALA A 428 10.62 0.84 6.10
N VAL A 429 11.06 1.03 4.85
CA VAL A 429 11.35 2.38 4.32
C VAL A 429 10.08 3.20 4.17
N VAL A 430 9.04 2.57 3.63
CA VAL A 430 7.72 3.17 3.45
C VAL A 430 7.12 3.65 4.77
N THR A 431 7.24 2.86 5.83
CA THR A 431 6.72 3.20 7.17
C THR A 431 7.64 4.17 7.92
N GLY A 432 8.81 4.50 7.37
CA GLY A 432 9.80 5.35 8.01
C GLY A 432 10.62 4.65 9.11
N ASP A 433 10.47 3.33 9.27
CA ASP A 433 11.23 2.53 10.23
C ASP A 433 12.67 2.24 9.76
N LEU A 434 12.96 2.48 8.47
CA LEU A 434 14.28 2.34 7.87
C LEU A 434 14.59 3.55 6.98
N ASP A 435 15.70 4.24 7.26
CA ASP A 435 16.22 5.25 6.34
C ASP A 435 16.79 4.55 5.08
N PRO A 436 16.37 4.92 3.85
CA PRO A 436 16.94 4.39 2.62
C PRO A 436 18.48 4.47 2.55
N ALA A 437 19.10 5.45 3.23
CA ALA A 437 20.55 5.61 3.30
C ALA A 437 21.26 4.48 4.06
N GLU A 438 20.55 3.73 4.91
CA GLU A 438 21.08 2.55 5.61
C GLU A 438 21.19 1.33 4.69
N ILE A 439 20.37 1.25 3.64
CA ILE A 439 20.40 0.11 2.70
C ILE A 439 21.79 -0.09 2.10
N PRO A 440 22.41 0.87 1.39
CA PRO A 440 23.70 0.62 0.78
C PRO A 440 24.85 0.46 1.78
N ARG A 441 24.64 0.82 3.05
CA ARG A 441 25.61 0.66 4.16
C ARG A 441 25.58 -0.72 4.80
N LEU A 442 24.39 -1.29 4.96
CA LEU A 442 24.19 -2.48 5.81
C LEU A 442 23.76 -3.70 5.00
N ALA A 443 23.05 -3.49 3.89
CA ALA A 443 22.51 -4.57 3.08
C ALA A 443 23.61 -5.38 2.39
N HIS A 444 23.65 -6.67 2.67
CA HIS A 444 24.51 -7.62 1.99
C HIS A 444 23.69 -8.85 1.54
N PRO A 445 23.98 -9.48 0.39
CA PRO A 445 24.98 -9.10 -0.60
C PRO A 445 24.53 -7.87 -1.43
N ALA A 446 25.50 -7.19 -2.06
CA ALA A 446 25.30 -5.91 -2.73
C ALA A 446 24.20 -5.95 -3.80
N ARG A 447 24.07 -7.05 -4.57
CA ARG A 447 22.99 -7.24 -5.55
C ARG A 447 21.59 -7.09 -4.93
N HIS A 448 21.39 -7.59 -3.71
CA HIS A 448 20.10 -7.56 -3.04
C HIS A 448 19.86 -6.19 -2.38
N GLY A 449 20.91 -5.55 -1.86
CA GLY A 449 20.85 -4.14 -1.46
C GLY A 449 20.46 -3.21 -2.62
N PHE A 450 21.00 -3.46 -3.81
CA PHE A 450 20.66 -2.69 -5.02
C PHE A 450 19.24 -2.96 -5.49
N GLY A 451 18.84 -4.24 -5.53
CA GLY A 451 17.46 -4.62 -5.84
C GLY A 451 16.44 -4.02 -4.86
N ALA A 452 16.78 -3.94 -3.57
CA ALA A 452 15.97 -3.28 -2.56
C ALA A 452 15.87 -1.77 -2.79
N LEU A 453 16.98 -1.07 -3.09
CA LEU A 453 16.95 0.37 -3.44
C LEU A 453 16.10 0.66 -4.67
N VAL A 454 16.24 -0.14 -5.73
CA VAL A 454 15.42 -0.01 -6.95
C VAL A 454 13.95 -0.25 -6.62
N SER A 455 13.66 -1.24 -5.78
CA SER A 455 12.28 -1.50 -5.33
C SER A 455 11.76 -0.31 -4.54
N VAL A 456 12.49 0.18 -3.54
CA VAL A 456 12.12 1.37 -2.75
C VAL A 456 11.90 2.60 -3.65
N ASP A 457 12.75 2.82 -4.65
CA ASP A 457 12.60 3.94 -5.61
C ASP A 457 11.31 3.78 -6.42
N SER A 458 10.93 2.54 -6.69
CA SER A 458 9.64 2.21 -7.29
C SER A 458 8.46 2.52 -6.36
N TYR A 459 8.66 2.51 -5.04
CA TYR A 459 7.65 2.92 -4.07
C TYR A 459 7.82 4.40 -3.67
N HIS A 460 7.79 5.29 -4.66
CA HIS A 460 7.82 6.77 -4.54
C HIS A 460 6.87 7.44 -3.52
N TRP A 461 5.94 6.71 -2.89
CA TRP A 461 5.12 7.20 -1.78
C TRP A 461 5.77 6.97 -0.41
N ALA A 462 6.94 6.33 -0.36
CA ALA A 462 7.77 6.33 0.83
C ALA A 462 8.15 7.78 1.17
N PRO A 463 8.03 8.18 2.45
CA PRO A 463 8.38 9.55 2.88
C PRO A 463 9.85 9.89 2.62
N SER A 464 10.70 8.87 2.46
CA SER A 464 12.14 8.99 2.23
C SER A 464 12.51 8.43 0.86
N THR A 465 12.92 9.31 -0.07
CA THR A 465 13.38 8.89 -1.41
C THR A 465 14.76 8.21 -1.30
N PRO A 466 15.07 7.14 -2.06
CA PRO A 466 16.40 6.54 -2.07
C PRO A 466 17.42 7.34 -2.91
N ARG A 467 16.99 8.41 -3.59
CA ARG A 467 17.87 9.22 -4.46
C ARG A 467 19.12 9.76 -3.77
N PRO A 468 19.10 10.25 -2.50
CA PRO A 468 20.32 10.64 -1.79
C PRO A 468 21.28 9.46 -1.60
N ALA A 469 20.75 8.26 -1.32
CA ALA A 469 21.54 7.04 -1.18
C ALA A 469 22.18 6.62 -2.51
N LEU A 470 21.44 6.71 -3.63
CA LEU A 470 21.98 6.45 -4.97
C LEU A 470 23.02 7.50 -5.40
N ALA A 471 22.81 8.76 -5.06
CA ALA A 471 23.77 9.83 -5.30
C ALA A 471 25.06 9.62 -4.51
N GLU A 472 24.96 9.10 -3.27
CA GLU A 472 26.12 8.71 -2.45
C GLU A 472 26.96 7.62 -3.12
N ILE A 473 26.32 6.55 -3.60
CA ILE A 473 26.99 5.45 -4.33
C ILE A 473 27.69 6.02 -5.57
N THR A 474 26.99 6.81 -6.36
CA THR A 474 27.51 7.46 -7.57
C THR A 474 28.75 8.30 -7.25
N ARG A 475 28.70 9.08 -6.16
CA ARG A 475 29.83 9.90 -5.71
C ARG A 475 31.03 9.07 -5.26
N ARG A 476 30.80 7.92 -4.62
CA ARG A 476 31.86 6.99 -4.19
C ARG A 476 32.55 6.29 -5.36
N ILE A 477 31.79 5.88 -6.38
CA ILE A 477 32.34 5.31 -7.62
C ILE A 477 33.13 6.37 -8.41
N GLY A 478 32.67 7.63 -8.36
CA GLY A 478 33.31 8.73 -9.07
C GLY A 478 32.92 8.81 -10.55
N THR A 479 33.64 9.64 -11.30
CA THR A 479 33.38 9.88 -12.73
C THR A 479 34.22 9.00 -13.66
N ASN A 480 35.08 8.13 -13.12
CA ASN A 480 35.95 7.25 -13.88
C ASN A 480 35.11 6.11 -14.51
N PRO A 481 35.01 6.00 -15.85
CA PRO A 481 34.16 5.00 -16.50
C PRO A 481 34.62 3.57 -16.22
N GLU A 482 35.92 3.33 -16.03
CA GLU A 482 36.46 2.03 -15.65
C GLU A 482 35.94 1.58 -14.27
N ALA A 483 35.76 2.50 -13.31
CA ALA A 483 35.17 2.18 -12.01
C ALA A 483 33.72 1.68 -12.15
N TRP A 484 32.92 2.29 -13.04
CA TRP A 484 31.56 1.83 -13.33
C TRP A 484 31.53 0.44 -13.97
N VAL A 485 32.51 0.12 -14.84
CA VAL A 485 32.65 -1.23 -15.41
C VAL A 485 32.96 -2.24 -14.32
N VAL A 486 33.88 -1.94 -13.40
CA VAL A 486 34.22 -2.83 -12.28
C VAL A 486 33.00 -3.03 -11.37
N PHE A 487 32.33 -1.94 -10.98
CA PHE A 487 31.12 -2.00 -10.14
C PHE A 487 30.05 -2.91 -10.76
N ASN A 488 29.71 -2.69 -12.04
CA ASN A 488 28.68 -3.45 -12.74
C ASN A 488 29.08 -4.92 -12.98
N THR A 489 30.37 -5.20 -13.14
CA THR A 489 30.86 -6.56 -13.34
C THR A 489 30.79 -7.38 -12.04
N LEU A 490 31.10 -6.76 -10.91
CA LEU A 490 31.19 -7.44 -9.62
C LEU A 490 29.86 -7.50 -8.86
N ILE A 491 28.89 -6.62 -9.14
CA ILE A 491 27.62 -6.55 -8.39
C ILE A 491 26.88 -7.90 -8.24
N PRO A 492 26.83 -8.81 -9.23
CA PRO A 492 26.08 -10.05 -9.09
C PRO A 492 26.65 -10.99 -8.02
N ASP A 493 27.96 -10.95 -7.77
CA ASP A 493 28.67 -11.93 -6.94
C ASP A 493 29.33 -11.32 -5.69
N PHE A 494 29.22 -10.00 -5.50
CA PHE A 494 29.83 -9.32 -4.37
C PHE A 494 29.01 -9.51 -3.08
N GLU A 495 29.57 -10.28 -2.14
CA GLU A 495 28.93 -10.63 -0.85
C GLU A 495 28.89 -9.48 0.16
N GLY A 496 29.65 -8.41 -0.04
CA GLY A 496 29.63 -7.23 0.82
C GLY A 496 28.48 -6.28 0.51
N THR A 497 28.60 -5.05 1.00
CA THR A 497 27.62 -3.98 0.86
C THR A 497 27.83 -3.16 -0.41
N LEU A 498 26.85 -2.34 -0.80
CA LEU A 498 27.00 -1.47 -1.97
C LEU A 498 28.07 -0.39 -1.79
N PHE A 499 28.25 0.12 -0.58
CA PHE A 499 29.32 1.09 -0.30
C PHE A 499 30.70 0.45 -0.38
N GLU A 500 30.87 -0.75 0.16
CA GLU A 500 32.14 -1.50 0.01
C GLU A 500 32.45 -1.80 -1.47
N LEU A 501 31.43 -2.18 -2.25
CA LEU A 501 31.57 -2.41 -3.69
C LEU A 501 31.94 -1.13 -4.45
N ALA A 502 31.30 0.01 -4.11
CA ALA A 502 31.59 1.30 -4.71
C ALA A 502 33.03 1.76 -4.43
N ASP A 503 33.47 1.65 -3.17
CA ASP A 503 34.82 2.02 -2.77
C ASP A 503 35.87 1.11 -3.44
N LEU A 504 35.61 -0.20 -3.51
CA LEU A 504 36.46 -1.17 -4.23
C LEU A 504 36.57 -0.84 -5.73
N ALA A 505 35.43 -0.54 -6.37
CA ALA A 505 35.39 -0.24 -7.79
C ALA A 505 36.17 1.02 -8.15
N ASN A 506 36.05 2.08 -7.33
CA ASN A 506 36.82 3.30 -7.49
C ASN A 506 38.33 3.03 -7.29
N ALA A 507 38.71 2.33 -6.22
CA ALA A 507 40.12 2.01 -5.96
C ALA A 507 40.76 1.13 -7.05
N ALA A 508 40.00 0.21 -7.66
CA ALA A 508 40.48 -0.65 -8.74
C ALA A 508 40.71 0.08 -10.06
N ALA A 509 40.04 1.22 -10.27
CA ALA A 509 40.10 2.00 -11.51
C ALA A 509 41.23 3.05 -11.54
N GLY A 510 41.94 3.24 -10.42
CA GLY A 510 42.99 4.25 -10.25
C GLY A 510 42.42 5.64 -9.99
#